data_AF-A0A2S9FWZ2-F1
#
_entry.id   AF-A0A2S9FWZ2-F1
#
_cell.length_a   1.000
_cell.length_b   1.000
_cell.length_c   1.000
_cell.angle_alpha   90.00
_cell.angle_beta   90.00
_cell.angle_gamma   90.00
#
_symmetry.space_group_name_H-M   'P 1'
#
loop_
_entity.id
_entity.type
_entity.pdbx_description
1 polymer ?
#
loop_
_entity_poly.entity_id
_entity_poly.type
_entity_poly.pdbx_seq_one_letter_code
_entity_poly.pdbx_strand_id
1 'polypeptide(L)'
;ALINAGTTTKVVWFCGGHGACLSSYNDGELVWRETMQWLDRYGKGDESIDPGPQFEWVDQHGDHFSSEVYPVTAGESITAMRDTD
;
A
#
# COMPACT_ATOMS: atom_id res chain seq x y z
N ALA A 1 6.56 -2.37 14.73
CA ALA A 1 6.86 -3.65 15.41
C ALA A 1 7.37 -4.70 14.42
N LEU A 2 6.59 -5.09 13.41
CA LEU A 2 6.97 -6.14 12.44
C LEU A 2 8.16 -5.75 11.54
N ILE A 3 8.11 -4.58 10.89
CA ILE A 3 9.21 -4.07 10.05
C ILE A 3 10.53 -4.00 10.85
N ASN A 4 10.49 -3.40 12.05
CA ASN A 4 11.67 -3.31 12.92
C ASN A 4 12.19 -4.67 13.40
N ALA A 5 11.37 -5.72 13.37
CA ALA A 5 11.76 -7.08 13.72
C ALA A 5 12.34 -7.87 12.53
N GLY A 6 12.52 -7.24 11.36
CA GLY A 6 13.02 -7.88 10.15
C GLY A 6 12.02 -8.82 9.48
N THR A 7 10.74 -8.79 9.90
CA THR A 7 9.68 -9.54 9.23
C THR A 7 9.33 -8.86 7.92
N THR A 8 9.29 -9.61 6.82
CA THR A 8 8.79 -9.07 5.54
C THR A 8 7.35 -8.62 5.72
N THR A 9 7.06 -7.40 5.28
CA THR A 9 5.72 -6.83 5.27
C THR A 9 5.50 -6.10 3.96
N LYS A 10 4.29 -6.16 3.44
CA LYS A 10 3.84 -5.37 2.30
C LYS A 10 2.58 -4.59 2.68
N VAL A 11 2.49 -3.35 2.20
CA VAL A 11 1.29 -2.53 2.33
C VAL A 11 0.68 -2.33 0.96
N VAL A 12 -0.62 -2.59 0.85
CA VAL A 12 -1.42 -2.33 -0.35
C VAL A 12 -2.50 -1.34 0.03
N TRP A 13 -2.56 -0.20 -0.67
CA TRP A 13 -3.60 0.80 -0.51
C TRP A 13 -4.41 0.90 -1.80
N PHE A 14 -5.72 0.72 -1.69
CA PHE A 14 -6.59 0.71 -2.87
C PHE A 14 -7.85 1.54 -2.62
N CYS A 15 -8.50 1.91 -3.71
CA CYS A 15 -9.76 2.63 -3.72
C CYS A 15 -10.93 1.67 -3.42
N GLY A 16 -11.45 1.67 -2.19
CA GLY A 16 -12.57 0.79 -1.82
C GLY A 16 -13.12 1.00 -0.40
N GLY A 17 -14.34 0.52 -0.15
CA GLY A 17 -14.99 0.58 1.17
C GLY A 17 -15.12 2.01 1.73
N HIS A 18 -14.58 2.26 2.93
CA HIS A 18 -14.58 3.56 3.61
C HIS A 18 -13.53 4.56 3.05
N GLY A 19 -12.75 4.15 2.04
CA GLY A 19 -11.74 4.97 1.38
C GLY A 19 -11.85 4.89 -0.14
N ALA A 20 -13.06 5.11 -0.68
CA ALA A 20 -13.29 5.16 -2.13
C ALA A 20 -12.60 6.39 -2.75
N CYS A 21 -12.07 6.22 -3.96
CA CYS A 21 -11.45 7.30 -4.73
C CYS A 21 -12.50 8.15 -5.45
N LEU A 22 -12.07 9.32 -5.94
CA LEU A 22 -12.91 10.17 -6.79
C LEU A 22 -13.18 9.51 -8.14
N SER A 23 -12.21 8.73 -8.65
CA SER A 23 -12.39 7.89 -9.83
C SER A 23 -13.38 6.76 -9.55
N SER A 24 -14.07 6.33 -10.60
CA SER A 24 -14.92 5.12 -10.55
C SER A 24 -14.11 3.82 -10.55
N TYR A 25 -12.78 3.91 -10.60
CA TYR A 25 -11.89 2.76 -10.63
C TYR A 25 -11.61 2.30 -9.20
N ASN A 26 -12.05 1.08 -8.87
CA ASN A 26 -11.78 0.41 -7.61
C ASN A 26 -10.91 -0.82 -7.88
N ASP A 27 -9.63 -0.74 -7.57
CA ASP A 27 -8.73 -1.86 -7.82
C ASP A 27 -8.82 -2.95 -6.74
N GLY A 28 -9.96 -3.63 -6.70
CA GLY A 28 -10.11 -4.83 -5.87
C GLY A 28 -9.26 -6.00 -6.37
N GLU A 29 -8.87 -5.99 -7.65
CA GLU A 29 -8.05 -7.05 -8.25
C GLU A 29 -6.62 -7.04 -7.69
N LEU A 30 -6.02 -5.87 -7.46
CA LEU A 30 -4.72 -5.73 -6.79
C LEU A 30 -4.74 -6.41 -5.43
N VAL A 31 -5.71 -6.09 -4.56
CA VAL A 31 -5.78 -6.68 -3.20
C VAL A 31 -5.87 -8.20 -3.27
N TRP A 32 -6.73 -8.72 -4.13
CA TRP A 32 -6.86 -10.16 -4.34
C TRP A 32 -5.55 -10.78 -4.82
N ARG A 33 -4.94 -10.22 -5.88
CA ARG A 33 -3.70 -10.70 -6.48
C ARG A 33 -2.55 -10.71 -5.47
N GLU A 34 -2.33 -9.61 -4.76
CA GLU A 34 -1.26 -9.50 -3.77
C GLU A 34 -1.48 -10.48 -2.60
N THR A 35 -2.73 -10.68 -2.18
CA THR A 35 -3.05 -11.67 -1.14
C THR A 35 -2.74 -13.10 -1.59
N MET A 36 -3.12 -13.48 -2.81
CA MET A 36 -2.86 -14.82 -3.32
C MET A 36 -1.35 -15.07 -3.49
N GLN A 37 -0.61 -14.12 -4.06
CA GLN A 37 0.85 -14.21 -4.19
C GLN A 37 1.55 -14.31 -2.82
N TRP A 38 1.06 -13.56 -1.81
CA TRP A 38 1.57 -13.66 -0.45
C TRP A 38 1.39 -15.06 0.14
N LEU A 39 0.20 -15.66 -0.05
CA LEU A 39 -0.09 -17.01 0.40
C LEU A 39 0.74 -18.06 -0.37
N ASP A 40 0.99 -17.86 -1.65
CA ASP A 40 1.89 -18.74 -2.41
C ASP A 40 3.33 -18.66 -1.86
N ARG A 41 3.87 -17.45 -1.64
CA ARG A 41 5.23 -17.26 -1.11
C ARG A 41 5.39 -17.82 0.30
N TYR A 42 4.52 -17.42 1.23
CA TYR A 42 4.71 -17.69 2.66
C TYR A 42 3.83 -18.82 3.21
N GLY A 43 2.66 -19.03 2.63
CA GLY A 43 1.76 -20.13 3.02
C GLY A 43 2.16 -21.46 2.40
N LYS A 44 2.52 -21.46 1.11
CA LYS A 44 3.01 -22.67 0.41
C LYS A 44 4.53 -22.81 0.43
N GLY A 45 5.26 -21.73 0.70
CA GLY A 45 6.73 -21.73 0.68
C GLY A 45 7.33 -21.66 -0.72
N ASP A 46 6.60 -21.16 -1.71
CA ASP A 46 7.11 -21.02 -3.08
C ASP A 46 8.09 -19.84 -3.17
N GLU A 47 9.38 -20.14 -3.16
CA GLU A 47 10.44 -19.13 -3.19
C GLU A 47 10.63 -18.45 -4.54
N SER A 48 9.96 -18.92 -5.59
CA SER A 48 10.00 -18.28 -6.91
C SER A 48 9.12 -17.03 -6.98
N ILE A 49 8.22 -16.84 -6.01
CA ILE A 49 7.34 -15.68 -5.93
C ILE A 49 8.06 -14.53 -5.24
N ASP A 50 8.26 -13.44 -5.97
CA ASP A 50 8.69 -12.16 -5.42
C ASP A 50 7.47 -11.41 -4.86
N PRO A 51 7.44 -11.07 -3.56
CA PRO A 51 6.38 -10.22 -2.99
C PRO A 51 6.31 -8.82 -3.61
N GLY A 52 7.37 -8.40 -4.31
CA GLY A 52 7.47 -7.09 -4.94
C GLY A 52 7.67 -5.96 -3.93
N PRO A 53 7.31 -4.72 -4.30
CA PRO A 53 7.61 -3.52 -3.52
C PRO A 53 6.93 -3.52 -2.15
N GLN A 54 7.58 -2.86 -1.18
CA GLN A 54 7.09 -2.78 0.19
C GLN A 54 5.77 -2.00 0.33
N PHE A 55 5.48 -1.09 -0.61
CA PHE A 55 4.25 -0.33 -0.66
C PHE A 55 3.75 -0.13 -2.11
N GLU A 56 2.47 -0.43 -2.33
CA GLU A 56 1.76 -0.17 -3.58
C GLU A 56 0.46 0.56 -3.29
N TRP A 57 0.12 1.55 -4.13
CA TRP A 57 -1.11 2.30 -3.97
C TRP A 57 -1.73 2.75 -5.30
N VAL A 58 -3.03 2.99 -5.23
CA VAL A 58 -3.79 3.69 -6.27
C VAL A 58 -4.18 5.07 -5.75
N ASP A 59 -4.00 6.11 -6.56
CA ASP A 59 -4.38 7.49 -6.20
C ASP A 59 -5.86 7.81 -6.49
N GLN A 60 -6.30 9.03 -6.17
CA GLN A 60 -7.70 9.43 -6.38
C GLN A 60 -8.15 9.44 -7.86
N HIS A 61 -7.23 9.39 -8.81
CA HIS A 61 -7.50 9.35 -10.25
C HIS A 61 -7.51 7.93 -10.81
N GLY A 62 -7.11 6.94 -10.01
CA GLY A 62 -6.97 5.55 -10.45
C GLY A 62 -5.57 5.21 -10.96
N ASP A 63 -4.59 6.10 -10.79
CA ASP A 63 -3.21 5.86 -11.20
C ASP A 63 -2.49 4.97 -10.18
N HIS A 64 -1.71 4.02 -10.68
CA HIS A 64 -0.98 3.04 -9.88
C HIS A 64 0.45 3.46 -9.61
N PHE A 65 0.90 3.25 -8.38
CA PHE A 65 2.24 3.61 -7.93
C PHE A 65 2.80 2.55 -6.99
N SER A 66 4.13 2.52 -6.88
CA SER A 66 4.85 1.63 -5.97
C SER A 66 6.10 2.27 -5.39
N SER A 67 6.55 1.73 -4.25
CA SER A 67 7.75 2.16 -3.53
C SER A 67 8.37 0.98 -2.78
N GLU A 68 9.69 0.84 -2.92
CA GLU A 68 10.49 -0.07 -2.09
C GLU A 68 10.65 0.40 -0.64
N VAL A 69 10.26 1.64 -0.35
CA VAL A 69 10.43 2.27 0.97
C VAL A 69 9.08 2.44 1.65
N TYR A 70 8.93 1.79 2.81
CA TYR A 70 7.84 2.05 3.75
C TYR A 70 8.26 1.77 5.21
N PRO A 71 7.83 2.56 6.20
CA PRO A 71 7.15 3.84 6.06
C PRO A 71 8.07 4.88 5.41
N VAL A 72 7.47 5.87 4.74
CA VAL A 72 8.21 7.01 4.20
C VAL A 72 8.97 7.73 5.32
N THR A 73 10.13 8.30 4.99
CA THR A 73 10.86 9.15 5.93
C THR A 73 9.97 10.29 6.39
N ALA A 74 9.85 10.48 7.70
CA ALA A 74 9.07 11.57 8.26
C ALA A 74 9.63 12.92 7.77
N GLY A 75 8.78 13.72 7.13
CA GLY A 75 9.09 15.10 6.77
C GLY A 75 8.92 16.06 7.94
N GLU A 76 9.23 17.33 7.71
CA GLU A 76 8.93 18.40 8.68
C GLU A 76 7.41 18.53 8.87
N SER A 77 6.99 18.70 10.13
CA SER A 77 5.59 18.93 10.45
C SER A 77 5.17 20.31 9.98
N ILE A 78 4.05 20.38 9.25
CA ILE A 78 3.38 21.63 8.92
C ILE A 78 2.23 21.88 9.89
N THR A 79 2.07 23.12 10.35
CA THR A 79 0.92 23.55 11.16
C THR A 79 0.05 24.46 10.31
N ALA A 80 -1.17 24.04 10.02
CA ALA A 80 -2.17 24.87 9.36
C ALA A 80 -3.03 25.58 10.42
N MET A 81 -3.20 26.89 10.26
CA MET A 81 -4.20 27.66 10.99
C MET A 81 -5.29 28.08 10.01
N ARG A 82 -6.55 28.06 10.46
CA ARG A 82 -7.66 28.58 9.67
C ARG A 82 -7.69 30.10 9.85
N ASP A 83 -7.57 30.84 8.76
CA ASP A 83 -7.82 32.28 8.78
C ASP A 83 -9.32 32.53 9.02
N THR A 84 -9.64 33.42 9.94
CA THR A 84 -11.00 33.84 10.25
C THR A 84 -11.18 35.28 9.79
N ASP A 85 -11.40 35.45 8.48
CA ASP A 85 -11.98 36.67 7.92
C ASP A 85 -13.52 36.63 8.00
#